data_AF-A0A2E0M6L3-F1
#
_entry.id   AF-A0A2E0M6L3-F1
#
_cell.length_a   1.000
_cell.length_b   1.000
_cell.length_c   1.000
_cell.angle_alpha   90.00
_cell.angle_beta   90.00
_cell.angle_gamma   90.00
#
_symmetry.space_group_name_H-M   'P 1'
#
loop_
_entity.id
_entity.type
_entity.pdbx_description
1 polymer ?
#
loop_
_entity_poly.entity_id
_entity_poly.type
_entity_poly.pdbx_seq_one_letter_code
_entity_poly.pdbx_strand_id
1 'polypeptide(L)'
;MRSAHAFALLLLISSPANADIRHSIQSSVQLTVDNAASQISRGASSYSISGSGVSTTDGTTAGVIGGLGTVTNGVPALTSITASQATSGNAFSFNQSYLEADSTSTATVSLTNSALTALPLWQSSTVTAGGTAGSLAGTVTSAGAITTTAGGAGTTAIGQTLITLERLN
;
A
#
# COMPACT_ATOMS: atom_id res chain seq x y z
N MET A 1 -3.42 54.20 68.63
CA MET A 1 -2.28 53.25 68.63
C MET A 1 -2.66 51.76 68.73
N ARG A 2 -3.87 51.37 69.19
CA ARG A 2 -4.25 49.95 69.35
C ARG A 2 -4.40 49.14 68.03
N SER A 3 -4.78 49.78 66.92
CA SER A 3 -4.98 49.08 65.62
C SER A 3 -3.68 48.49 65.01
N ALA A 4 -2.53 49.14 65.23
CA ALA A 4 -1.25 48.69 64.67
C ALA A 4 -0.80 47.32 65.22
N HIS A 5 -1.18 46.99 66.45
CA HIS A 5 -0.82 45.72 67.09
C HIS A 5 -1.63 44.54 66.52
N ALA A 6 -2.89 44.77 66.16
CA ALA A 6 -3.72 43.76 65.49
C ALA A 6 -3.22 43.47 64.06
N PHE A 7 -2.81 44.50 63.33
CA PHE A 7 -2.21 44.35 62.00
C PHE A 7 -0.86 43.62 62.04
N ALA A 8 0.02 43.98 62.98
CA ALA A 8 1.29 43.30 63.19
C ALA A 8 1.11 41.82 63.57
N LEU A 9 0.13 41.50 64.44
CA LEU A 9 -0.20 40.13 64.79
C LEU A 9 -0.72 39.34 63.57
N LEU A 10 -1.59 39.94 62.75
CA LEU A 10 -2.13 39.31 61.54
C LEU A 10 -1.02 38.96 60.52
N LEU A 11 0.01 39.79 60.42
CA LEU A 11 1.20 39.50 59.58
C LEU A 11 1.99 38.28 60.09
N LEU A 12 2.04 38.07 61.41
CA LEU A 12 2.82 37.00 62.06
C LEU A 12 2.15 35.62 62.04
N ILE A 13 0.83 35.55 61.79
CA ILE A 13 0.08 34.29 61.57
C ILE A 13 -0.07 33.92 60.09
N SER A 14 0.45 34.74 59.17
CA SER A 14 0.50 34.43 57.74
C SER A 14 1.62 33.43 57.44
N SER A 15 1.41 32.16 57.78
CA SER A 15 2.30 31.06 57.39
C SER A 15 2.55 31.09 55.86
N PRO A 16 3.79 30.94 55.37
CA PRO A 16 4.01 30.77 53.93
C PRO A 16 3.30 29.50 53.45
N ALA A 17 2.43 29.65 52.45
CA ALA A 17 1.76 28.52 51.82
C ALA A 17 2.76 27.76 50.93
N ASN A 18 3.51 26.83 51.54
CA ASN A 18 4.40 25.92 50.83
C ASN A 18 3.53 24.93 50.04
N ALA A 19 3.35 25.20 48.75
CA ALA A 19 2.80 24.23 47.81
C ALA A 19 3.97 23.37 47.29
N ASP A 20 3.93 22.07 47.57
CA ASP A 20 4.84 21.13 46.91
C ASP A 20 4.31 20.91 45.48
N ILE A 21 5.15 21.19 44.47
CA ILE A 21 4.77 21.21 43.06
C ILE A 21 5.62 20.19 42.32
N ARG A 22 4.97 19.17 41.76
CA ARG A 22 5.59 18.30 40.76
C ARG A 22 5.50 18.96 39.40
N HIS A 23 6.67 19.21 38.83
CA HIS A 23 6.84 19.67 37.47
C HIS A 23 7.45 18.52 36.65
N SER A 24 6.77 18.10 35.59
CA SER A 24 7.26 17.09 34.66
C SER A 24 7.20 17.63 33.24
N ILE A 25 8.31 17.49 32.51
CA ILE A 25 8.38 17.77 31.08
C ILE A 25 8.64 16.45 30.36
N GLN A 26 7.70 16.04 29.52
CA GLN A 26 7.84 14.88 28.65
C GLN A 26 7.82 15.36 27.20
N SER A 27 8.93 15.20 26.49
CA SER A 27 9.05 15.55 25.08
C SER A 27 9.31 14.31 24.23
N SER A 28 8.63 14.19 23.09
CA SER A 28 8.82 13.11 22.14
C SER A 28 8.68 13.58 20.69
N VAL A 29 9.35 12.86 19.80
CA VAL A 29 9.24 12.98 18.35
C VAL A 29 8.87 11.62 17.79
N GLN A 30 7.85 11.58 16.94
CA GLN A 30 7.48 10.42 16.14
C GLN A 30 7.64 10.77 14.66
N LEU A 31 8.42 9.98 13.95
CA LEU A 31 8.61 10.06 12.51
C LEU A 31 7.95 8.84 11.87
N THR A 32 7.21 9.03 10.78
CA THR A 32 6.55 7.94 10.05
C THR A 32 6.63 8.20 8.56
N VAL A 33 6.86 7.13 7.81
CA VAL A 33 6.95 7.11 6.35
C VAL A 33 5.96 6.05 5.86
N ASP A 34 5.11 6.40 4.91
CA ASP A 34 4.09 5.49 4.40
C ASP A 34 4.73 4.31 3.68
N ASN A 35 4.23 3.09 3.93
CA ASN A 35 4.74 1.89 3.30
C ASN A 35 4.17 1.73 1.87
N ALA A 36 5.02 1.31 0.92
CA ALA A 36 4.57 0.98 -0.43
C ALA A 36 3.76 -0.32 -0.46
N ALA A 37 2.71 -0.37 -1.28
CA ALA A 37 1.85 -1.55 -1.42
C ALA A 37 1.52 -1.83 -2.89
N SER A 38 1.40 -3.10 -3.24
CA SER A 38 0.99 -3.56 -4.57
C SER A 38 0.04 -4.74 -4.42
N GLN A 39 -1.14 -4.64 -5.02
CA GLN A 39 -2.14 -5.68 -5.12
C GLN A 39 -2.41 -5.93 -6.60
N ILE A 40 -2.24 -7.16 -7.05
CA ILE A 40 -2.38 -7.57 -8.45
C ILE A 40 -3.32 -8.76 -8.52
N SER A 41 -4.33 -8.67 -9.40
CA SER A 41 -5.17 -9.80 -9.77
C SER A 41 -4.92 -10.13 -11.23
N ARG A 42 -4.75 -11.42 -11.51
CA ARG A 42 -4.44 -11.94 -12.84
C ARG A 42 -5.68 -12.57 -13.47
N GLY A 43 -5.89 -12.29 -14.76
CA GLY A 43 -6.82 -13.06 -15.58
C GLY A 43 -6.36 -14.50 -15.76
N ALA A 44 -7.30 -15.45 -15.73
CA ALA A 44 -7.07 -16.84 -16.10
C ALA A 44 -7.54 -17.09 -17.54
N SER A 45 -6.84 -17.95 -18.29
CA SER A 45 -7.24 -18.25 -19.67
C SER A 45 -8.51 -19.07 -19.65
N SER A 46 -9.44 -18.75 -20.53
CA SER A 46 -10.61 -19.60 -20.78
C SER A 46 -10.68 -19.96 -22.25
N TYR A 47 -11.02 -21.21 -22.53
CA TYR A 47 -11.10 -21.72 -23.88
C TYR A 47 -12.33 -22.60 -24.00
N SER A 48 -13.12 -22.36 -25.03
CA SER A 48 -14.34 -23.11 -25.31
C SER A 48 -14.48 -23.36 -26.81
N ILE A 49 -14.93 -24.57 -27.13
CA ILE A 49 -15.30 -24.99 -28.47
C ILE A 49 -16.69 -25.61 -28.38
N SER A 50 -17.56 -25.30 -29.33
CA SER A 50 -18.78 -26.05 -29.59
C SER A 50 -19.00 -26.17 -31.10
N GLY A 51 -19.67 -27.24 -31.53
CA GLY A 51 -19.91 -27.46 -32.95
C GLY A 51 -20.49 -28.82 -33.28
N SER A 52 -20.81 -29.01 -34.56
CA SER A 52 -21.30 -30.25 -35.16
C SER A 52 -20.78 -30.38 -36.59
N GLY A 53 -20.59 -31.61 -37.06
CA GLY A 53 -20.04 -31.88 -38.40
C GLY A 53 -18.55 -31.59 -38.55
N VAL A 54 -17.80 -31.52 -37.45
CA VAL A 54 -16.38 -31.15 -37.37
C VAL A 54 -15.65 -32.02 -36.31
N SER A 55 -14.36 -32.32 -36.49
CA SER A 55 -13.57 -33.25 -35.63
C SER A 55 -12.40 -32.51 -34.97
N THR A 56 -12.03 -32.65 -33.65
CA THR A 56 -11.09 -31.84 -32.74
C THR A 56 -9.66 -32.40 -32.31
N THR A 57 -8.51 -31.65 -32.41
CA THR A 57 -7.03 -32.04 -32.38
C THR A 57 -6.12 -31.17 -31.47
N ASP A 58 -4.78 -31.41 -31.54
CA ASP A 58 -3.66 -30.68 -30.91
C ASP A 58 -2.50 -30.23 -31.85
N GLY A 59 -2.51 -30.59 -33.15
CA GLY A 59 -1.44 -30.28 -34.11
C GLY A 59 -0.37 -31.37 -34.29
N THR A 60 -0.47 -32.48 -33.57
CA THR A 60 0.37 -33.69 -33.73
C THR A 60 -0.37 -34.86 -34.37
N THR A 61 -1.71 -34.89 -34.25
CA THR A 61 -2.56 -35.96 -34.79
C THR A 61 -3.45 -35.46 -35.94
N ALA A 62 -3.51 -36.22 -37.03
CA ALA A 62 -4.30 -35.88 -38.22
C ALA A 62 -5.79 -36.24 -38.06
N GLY A 63 -6.67 -35.39 -38.64
CA GLY A 63 -8.12 -35.65 -38.78
C GLY A 63 -9.04 -34.86 -37.83
N VAL A 64 -8.57 -33.74 -37.26
CA VAL A 64 -9.15 -33.16 -36.04
C VAL A 64 -8.84 -31.58 -35.90
N ILE A 65 -9.61 -30.73 -35.13
CA ILE A 65 -9.62 -29.22 -34.87
C ILE A 65 -9.00 -28.79 -33.51
N GLY A 66 -8.03 -27.87 -33.50
CA GLY A 66 -7.84 -26.91 -32.38
C GLY A 66 -7.55 -27.41 -30.97
N GLY A 67 -6.30 -27.28 -30.56
CA GLY A 67 -5.84 -27.38 -29.17
C GLY A 67 -5.10 -26.11 -28.73
N LEU A 68 -4.96 -25.94 -27.42
CA LEU A 68 -4.08 -24.91 -26.87
C LEU A 68 -2.62 -25.24 -27.23
N GLY A 69 -1.85 -24.22 -27.60
CA GLY A 69 -0.44 -24.37 -27.95
C GLY A 69 0.48 -24.50 -26.75
N THR A 70 1.78 -24.43 -27.02
CA THR A 70 2.82 -24.38 -26.00
C THR A 70 2.56 -23.24 -25.00
N VAL A 71 2.57 -23.57 -23.71
CA VAL A 71 2.42 -22.60 -22.64
C VAL A 71 3.72 -21.81 -22.50
N THR A 72 3.64 -20.49 -22.68
CA THR A 72 4.76 -19.56 -22.49
C THR A 72 4.35 -18.58 -21.39
N ASN A 73 5.22 -18.38 -20.38
CA ASN A 73 4.94 -17.48 -19.26
C ASN A 73 3.58 -17.75 -18.57
N GLY A 74 3.22 -19.04 -18.44
CA GLY A 74 1.95 -19.49 -17.84
C GLY A 74 0.69 -19.25 -18.68
N VAL A 75 0.82 -18.72 -19.90
CA VAL A 75 -0.30 -18.51 -20.83
C VAL A 75 -0.19 -19.48 -22.00
N PRO A 76 -1.25 -20.24 -22.33
CA PRO A 76 -1.26 -21.05 -23.54
C PRO A 76 -1.31 -20.15 -24.78
N ALA A 77 -0.39 -20.37 -25.74
CA ALA A 77 -0.51 -19.72 -27.04
C ALA A 77 -1.75 -20.25 -27.78
N LEU A 78 -2.46 -19.40 -28.53
CA LEU A 78 -3.33 -19.88 -29.59
C LEU A 78 -2.46 -20.42 -30.73
N THR A 79 -2.62 -21.69 -31.08
CA THR A 79 -2.15 -22.20 -32.36
C THR A 79 -3.06 -21.70 -33.49
N SER A 80 -2.62 -21.80 -34.74
CA SER A 80 -3.49 -21.56 -35.90
C SER A 80 -4.57 -22.64 -35.99
N ILE A 81 -5.74 -22.39 -35.41
CA ILE A 81 -6.79 -23.40 -35.27
C ILE A 81 -7.43 -23.70 -36.62
N THR A 82 -7.08 -24.86 -37.16
CA THR A 82 -7.61 -25.37 -38.43
C THR A 82 -8.75 -26.32 -38.13
N ALA A 83 -9.98 -25.90 -38.41
CA ALA A 83 -11.17 -26.75 -38.33
C ALA A 83 -11.39 -27.44 -39.68
N SER A 84 -11.63 -28.76 -39.66
CA SER A 84 -12.08 -29.52 -40.84
C SER A 84 -13.52 -30.01 -40.67
N GLN A 85 -14.29 -29.94 -41.75
CA GLN A 85 -15.58 -30.63 -41.82
C GLN A 85 -15.34 -32.14 -41.86
N ALA A 86 -16.12 -32.90 -41.09
CA ALA A 86 -16.04 -34.36 -41.06
C ALA A 86 -16.46 -35.00 -42.39
N THR A 87 -17.36 -34.35 -43.13
CA THR A 87 -17.78 -34.74 -44.49
C THR A 87 -17.94 -33.48 -45.34
N SER A 88 -17.21 -33.39 -46.46
CA SER A 88 -17.24 -32.23 -47.34
C SER A 88 -18.64 -32.00 -47.93
N GLY A 89 -19.15 -30.77 -47.82
CA GLY A 89 -20.45 -30.38 -48.37
C GLY A 89 -21.65 -30.65 -47.45
N ASN A 90 -21.44 -31.27 -46.28
CA ASN A 90 -22.48 -31.38 -45.26
C ASN A 90 -22.65 -30.07 -44.48
N ALA A 91 -23.83 -29.90 -43.85
CA ALA A 91 -24.04 -28.82 -42.90
C ALA A 91 -23.08 -28.98 -41.70
N PHE A 92 -22.41 -27.89 -41.33
CA PHE A 92 -21.52 -27.83 -40.18
C PHE A 92 -21.82 -26.58 -39.35
N SER A 93 -21.49 -26.64 -38.07
CA SER A 93 -21.45 -25.48 -37.18
C SER A 93 -20.20 -25.57 -36.33
N PHE A 94 -19.45 -24.48 -36.21
CA PHE A 94 -18.26 -24.41 -35.37
C PHE A 94 -18.20 -23.03 -34.75
N ASN A 95 -18.10 -22.99 -33.42
CA ASN A 95 -17.96 -21.78 -32.66
C ASN A 95 -16.85 -21.95 -31.62
N GLN A 96 -15.99 -20.96 -31.52
CA GLN A 96 -14.85 -20.96 -30.61
C GLN A 96 -14.75 -19.62 -29.91
N SER A 97 -14.39 -19.66 -28.63
CA SER A 97 -14.03 -18.48 -27.86
C SER A 97 -12.78 -18.77 -27.04
N TYR A 98 -11.82 -17.84 -27.10
CA TYR A 98 -10.63 -17.83 -26.27
C TYR A 98 -10.52 -16.49 -25.57
N LEU A 99 -10.29 -16.53 -24.26
CA LEU A 99 -9.84 -15.41 -23.45
C LEU A 99 -8.38 -15.67 -23.09
N GLU A 100 -7.48 -14.81 -23.55
CA GLU A 100 -6.07 -14.85 -23.16
C GLU A 100 -5.92 -14.43 -21.69
N ALA A 101 -4.93 -14.99 -20.99
CA ALA A 101 -4.59 -14.58 -19.63
C ALA A 101 -3.45 -13.56 -19.64
N ASP A 102 -3.29 -12.86 -18.52
CA ASP A 102 -2.09 -12.09 -18.30
C ASP A 102 -0.86 -13.01 -18.21
N SER A 103 0.12 -12.82 -19.09
CA SER A 103 1.41 -13.55 -19.01
C SER A 103 2.13 -13.29 -17.69
N THR A 104 2.95 -14.23 -17.21
CA THR A 104 3.94 -13.94 -16.16
C THR A 104 5.00 -13.00 -16.71
N SER A 105 4.63 -11.72 -16.79
CA SER A 105 5.48 -10.66 -17.30
C SER A 105 6.69 -10.45 -16.40
N THR A 106 7.82 -10.12 -17.01
CA THR A 106 9.01 -9.62 -16.31
C THR A 106 8.84 -8.16 -15.87
N ALA A 107 7.76 -7.49 -16.28
CA ALA A 107 7.41 -6.16 -15.79
C ALA A 107 7.04 -6.23 -14.29
N THR A 108 7.99 -5.82 -13.46
CA THR A 108 7.81 -5.62 -12.03
C THR A 108 7.31 -4.21 -11.75
N VAL A 109 6.66 -4.03 -10.59
CA VAL A 109 6.47 -2.68 -10.03
C VAL A 109 7.84 -2.13 -9.67
N SER A 110 8.23 -1.02 -10.29
CA SER A 110 9.46 -0.29 -9.94
C SER A 110 9.12 1.02 -9.25
N LEU A 111 9.84 1.31 -8.17
CA LEU A 111 9.83 2.60 -7.49
C LEU A 111 11.19 3.26 -7.66
N THR A 112 11.21 4.56 -7.93
CA THR A 112 12.44 5.37 -7.97
C THR A 112 12.17 6.65 -7.21
N ASN A 113 12.96 6.93 -6.16
CA ASN A 113 12.68 8.01 -5.20
C ASN A 113 11.24 7.95 -4.66
N SER A 114 10.77 6.74 -4.33
CA SER A 114 9.39 6.34 -4.00
C SER A 114 8.28 6.78 -4.97
N ALA A 115 8.59 7.41 -6.10
CA ALA A 115 7.66 7.60 -7.19
C ALA A 115 7.50 6.29 -7.98
N LEU A 116 6.28 6.04 -8.46
CA LEU A 116 5.96 4.87 -9.28
C LEU A 116 6.45 5.10 -10.72
N THR A 117 7.46 4.33 -11.14
CA THR A 117 8.10 4.51 -12.45
C THR A 117 7.71 3.46 -13.49
N ALA A 118 7.18 2.31 -13.06
CA ALA A 118 6.55 1.34 -13.93
C ALA A 118 5.33 0.69 -13.25
N LEU A 119 4.23 0.60 -14.01
CA LEU A 119 3.06 -0.20 -13.68
C LEU A 119 3.03 -1.44 -14.58
N PRO A 120 2.80 -2.64 -14.03
CA PRO A 120 2.72 -3.83 -14.83
C PRO A 120 1.30 -3.99 -15.41
N LEU A 121 1.24 -4.40 -16.68
CA LEU A 121 -0.01 -4.59 -17.42
C LEU A 121 -0.63 -5.96 -17.05
N TRP A 122 -1.56 -5.95 -16.10
CA TRP A 122 -2.42 -7.07 -15.73
C TRP A 122 -3.89 -6.64 -15.80
N GLN A 123 -4.82 -7.59 -15.84
CA GLN A 123 -6.27 -7.32 -15.89
C GLN A 123 -6.77 -6.43 -14.73
N SER A 124 -6.15 -6.51 -13.55
CA SER A 124 -6.32 -5.51 -12.49
C SER A 124 -5.06 -5.35 -11.65
N SER A 125 -4.54 -4.12 -11.55
CA SER A 125 -3.46 -3.78 -10.63
C SER A 125 -3.78 -2.49 -9.87
N THR A 126 -3.48 -2.49 -8.57
CA THR A 126 -3.54 -1.31 -7.71
C THR A 126 -2.21 -1.21 -6.98
N VAL A 127 -1.49 -0.12 -7.24
CA VAL A 127 -0.16 0.13 -6.67
C VAL A 127 -0.15 1.48 -5.99
N THR A 128 0.26 1.49 -4.73
CA THR A 128 0.43 2.68 -3.92
C THR A 128 1.91 2.96 -3.75
N ALA A 129 2.37 4.10 -4.25
CA ALA A 129 3.68 4.64 -3.99
C ALA A 129 3.89 4.84 -2.47
N GLY A 130 5.04 4.39 -1.95
CA GLY A 130 5.40 4.63 -0.55
C GLY A 130 5.91 6.05 -0.33
N GLY A 131 6.12 6.41 0.93
CA GLY A 131 6.69 7.70 1.32
C GLY A 131 8.18 7.83 0.97
N THR A 132 8.67 9.06 0.92
CA THR A 132 10.09 9.40 0.76
C THR A 132 10.65 10.01 2.04
N ALA A 133 11.49 9.28 2.78
CA ALA A 133 12.15 9.84 3.97
C ALA A 133 12.90 11.14 3.63
N GLY A 134 13.75 11.16 2.60
CA GLY A 134 14.46 12.38 2.18
C GLY A 134 15.30 12.97 3.32
N SER A 135 14.93 14.15 3.79
CA SER A 135 15.53 14.83 4.95
C SER A 135 14.70 14.75 6.24
N LEU A 136 13.70 13.85 6.30
CA LEU A 136 12.83 13.64 7.45
C LEU A 136 13.67 13.38 8.71
N ALA A 137 13.56 14.30 9.66
CA ALA A 137 14.27 14.25 10.92
C ALA A 137 13.45 14.92 12.00
N GLY A 138 13.71 14.58 13.25
CA GLY A 138 13.23 15.37 14.36
C GLY A 138 14.09 15.16 15.60
N THR A 139 14.25 16.24 16.35
CA THR A 139 15.19 16.37 17.45
C THR A 139 14.51 17.06 18.62
N VAL A 140 14.78 16.53 19.81
CA VAL A 140 14.35 17.10 21.09
C VAL A 140 15.60 17.51 21.84
N THR A 141 15.67 18.78 22.25
CA THR A 141 16.74 19.27 23.12
C THR A 141 16.36 19.14 24.59
N SER A 142 17.36 19.12 25.48
CA SER A 142 17.13 19.09 26.94
C SER A 142 16.37 20.31 27.47
N ALA A 143 16.27 21.39 26.68
CA ALA A 143 15.47 22.58 26.97
C ALA A 143 14.00 22.46 26.52
N GLY A 144 13.55 21.30 26.03
CA GLY A 144 12.19 21.07 25.53
C GLY A 144 11.92 21.67 24.14
N ALA A 145 12.90 22.33 23.51
CA ALA A 145 12.77 22.80 22.14
C ALA A 145 12.81 21.62 21.17
N ILE A 146 11.80 21.59 20.29
CA ILE A 146 11.60 20.58 19.26
C ILE A 146 11.90 21.19 17.90
N THR A 147 12.70 20.49 17.11
CA THR A 147 12.92 20.79 15.69
C THR A 147 12.51 19.59 14.85
N THR A 148 11.67 19.80 13.83
CA THR A 148 11.29 18.78 12.84
C THR A 148 11.63 19.26 11.45
N THR A 149 12.28 18.40 10.66
CA THR A 149 12.54 18.61 9.24
C THR A 149 11.52 17.81 8.45
N ALA A 150 10.79 18.46 7.54
CA ALA A 150 9.85 17.77 6.67
C ALA A 150 10.57 16.76 5.76
N GLY A 151 9.97 15.59 5.59
CA GLY A 151 10.40 14.62 4.59
C GLY A 151 9.85 14.95 3.20
N GLY A 152 9.92 13.98 2.30
CA GLY A 152 9.19 14.04 1.02
C GLY A 152 7.72 13.65 1.18
N ALA A 153 7.07 13.34 0.05
CA ALA A 153 5.68 12.88 0.04
C ALA A 153 5.50 11.61 0.89
N GLY A 154 4.32 11.44 1.49
CA GLY A 154 4.00 10.29 2.34
C GLY A 154 4.85 10.22 3.62
N THR A 155 5.19 11.37 4.21
CA THR A 155 5.88 11.44 5.50
C THR A 155 5.13 12.30 6.50
N THR A 156 5.21 11.90 7.77
CA THR A 156 4.64 12.64 8.90
C THR A 156 5.70 12.76 10.00
N ALA A 157 5.86 13.97 10.54
CA ALA A 157 6.66 14.24 11.73
C ALA A 157 5.75 14.89 12.79
N ILE A 158 5.60 14.24 13.94
CA ILE A 158 4.88 14.78 15.10
C ILE A 158 5.91 15.02 16.20
N GLY A 159 5.97 16.27 16.66
CA GLY A 159 6.74 16.65 17.84
C GLY A 159 5.80 17.15 18.93
N GLN A 160 5.96 16.66 20.15
CA GLN A 160 5.13 17.04 21.29
C GLN A 160 5.99 17.29 22.53
N THR A 161 5.68 18.36 23.26
CA THR A 161 6.18 18.63 24.61
C THR A 161 4.99 18.79 25.53
N LEU A 162 4.83 17.87 26.47
CA LEU A 162 3.82 17.91 27.53
C LEU A 162 4.48 18.45 28.80
N ILE A 163 3.87 19.50 29.37
CA ILE A 163 4.30 20.11 30.63
C ILE A 163 3.18 19.89 31.64
N THR A 164 3.44 19.08 32.66
CA THR A 164 2.51 18.82 33.77
C THR A 164 2.99 19.56 35.01
N LEU A 165 2.07 20.32 35.61
CA LEU A 165 2.25 21.00 36.89
C LEU A 165 1.12 20.53 37.82
N GLU A 166 1.46 19.72 38.81
CA GLU A 166 0.51 19.23 39.82
C GLU A 166 0.93 19.67 41.22
N ARG A 167 -0.05 20.10 42.03
CA ARG A 167 0.18 20.35 43.46
C ARG A 167 0.04 19.05 44.21
N LEU A 168 1.09 18.63 44.90
CA LEU A 168 1.02 17.56 45.89
C LEU A 168 0.15 18.04 47.07
N ASN A 169 -0.82 17.23 47.45
CA ASN A 169 -1.76 17.48 48.56
C ASN A 169 -1.21 16.98 49.89
#